data_AF-A0A846EL04-F1
#
_entry.id   AF-A0A846EL04-F1
#
_cell.length_a   1.000
_cell.length_b   1.000
_cell.length_c   1.000
_cell.angle_alpha   90.00
_cell.angle_beta   90.00
_cell.angle_gamma   90.00
#
_symmetry.space_group_name_H-M   'P 1'
#
loop_
_entity.id
_entity.type
_entity.pdbx_description
1 polymer ?
#
loop_
_entity_poly.entity_id
_entity_poly.type
_entity_poly.pdbx_seq_one_letter_code
_entity_poly.pdbx_strand_id
1 'polypeptide(L)'
;MNIPNITVVAGLTGTGKTTWICQQIREIQPTEKFDNLIYFCPGTGNVLIDHSYIATEFPGIKVFGDNQETEFIHQIPAANHIYIELGSHLELSTVSQILDNLKYRPVAILPPKCQSPEYQTWTKEIINGAPIKTINIENIWRVCTTGQIIDENSLEEFWYEITHGAYGEITRAKGIFDVNDGRSIYCDFVAGIPQTGFLELELPRYLEGRPQRFSGLEISGKNLDEPALKTTLSDCFLSDYLISQYQQQVKQILLTGQEI
;
A
#
# COMPACT_ATOMS: atom_id res chain seq x y z
N MET A 1 22.09 18.06 -17.35
CA MET A 1 21.17 16.95 -17.03
C MET A 1 21.21 16.79 -15.53
N ASN A 2 20.07 16.85 -14.86
CA ASN A 2 20.02 16.55 -13.43
C ASN A 2 20.23 15.05 -13.27
N ILE A 3 21.12 14.63 -12.37
CA ILE A 3 21.28 13.21 -12.04
C ILE A 3 20.31 12.96 -10.88
N PRO A 4 19.24 12.17 -11.06
CA PRO A 4 18.26 11.96 -10.01
C PRO A 4 18.90 11.24 -8.81
N ASN A 5 18.42 11.57 -7.61
CA ASN A 5 18.76 10.83 -6.41
C ASN A 5 17.89 9.55 -6.36
N ILE A 6 18.47 8.42 -6.75
CA ILE A 6 17.80 7.12 -6.73
C ILE A 6 18.08 6.42 -5.40
N THR A 7 17.04 6.14 -4.63
CA THR A 7 17.09 5.37 -3.39
C THR A 7 16.31 4.07 -3.55
N VAL A 8 16.96 2.95 -3.28
CA VAL A 8 16.35 1.62 -3.35
C VAL A 8 16.20 1.10 -1.94
N VAL A 9 14.96 0.82 -1.55
CA VAL A 9 14.59 0.43 -0.19
C VAL A 9 14.14 -1.02 -0.20
N ALA A 10 14.85 -1.87 0.54
CA ALA A 10 14.49 -3.27 0.71
C ALA A 10 14.41 -3.63 2.20
N GLY A 11 13.81 -4.77 2.51
CA GLY A 11 13.59 -5.17 3.89
C GLY A 11 12.46 -6.18 4.04
N LEU A 12 12.40 -6.81 5.22
CA LEU A 12 11.40 -7.82 5.52
C LEU A 12 9.98 -7.23 5.50
N THR A 13 8.97 -8.08 5.26
CA THR A 13 7.56 -7.69 5.27
C THR A 13 7.18 -7.07 6.60
N GLY A 14 6.43 -5.96 6.61
CA GLY A 14 5.95 -5.34 7.86
C GLY A 14 7.01 -4.57 8.66
N THR A 15 8.24 -4.41 8.15
CA THR A 15 9.28 -3.60 8.81
C THR A 15 9.08 -2.10 8.71
N GLY A 16 8.16 -1.64 7.85
CA GLY A 16 7.85 -0.21 7.66
C GLY A 16 8.59 0.47 6.50
N LYS A 17 8.91 -0.26 5.41
CA LYS A 17 9.53 0.31 4.20
C LYS A 17 8.75 1.51 3.65
N THR A 18 7.47 1.31 3.32
CA THR A 18 6.59 2.38 2.81
C THR A 18 6.51 3.56 3.79
N THR A 19 6.39 3.28 5.09
CA THR A 19 6.39 4.31 6.15
C THR A 19 7.68 5.14 6.14
N TRP A 20 8.83 4.49 6.01
CA TRP A 20 10.13 5.18 5.95
C TRP A 20 10.23 6.02 4.67
N ILE A 21 9.79 5.51 3.51
CA ILE A 21 9.73 6.29 2.26
C ILE A 21 8.85 7.52 2.43
N CYS A 22 7.66 7.39 3.02
CA CYS A 22 6.79 8.52 3.34
C CYS A 22 7.50 9.56 4.21
N GLN A 23 8.25 9.14 5.23
CA GLN A 23 9.02 10.06 6.08
C GLN A 23 10.09 10.80 5.26
N GLN A 24 10.83 10.10 4.41
CA GLN A 24 11.84 10.73 3.54
C GLN A 24 11.23 11.69 2.53
N ILE A 25 10.05 11.39 1.97
CA ILE A 25 9.35 12.31 1.07
C ILE A 25 8.90 13.57 1.82
N ARG A 26 8.37 13.45 3.05
CA ARG A 26 7.95 14.60 3.87
C ARG A 26 9.11 15.53 4.28
N GLU A 27 10.33 15.01 4.31
CA GLU A 27 11.54 15.82 4.57
C GLU A 27 11.99 16.65 3.36
N ILE A 28 11.50 16.35 2.15
CA ILE A 28 11.79 17.13 0.94
C ILE A 28 11.05 18.48 1.04
N GLN A 29 11.79 19.57 0.87
CA GLN A 29 11.30 20.94 1.14
C GLN A 29 10.08 21.30 0.25
N PRO A 30 9.11 22.09 0.77
CA PRO A 30 7.87 22.46 0.06
C PRO A 30 8.05 23.21 -1.26
N THR A 31 9.26 23.69 -1.56
CA THR A 31 9.58 24.37 -2.82
C THR A 31 9.65 23.41 -4.01
N GLU A 32 9.78 22.10 -3.76
CA GLU A 32 9.68 21.08 -4.80
C GLU A 32 8.24 20.55 -4.87
N LYS A 33 7.59 20.71 -6.02
CA LYS A 33 6.34 20.01 -6.28
C LYS A 33 6.62 18.51 -6.38
N PHE A 34 5.71 17.69 -5.85
CA PHE A 34 5.78 16.23 -5.95
C PHE A 34 5.84 15.72 -7.40
N ASP A 35 5.51 16.55 -8.40
CA ASP A 35 5.54 16.27 -9.84
C ASP A 35 6.88 15.71 -10.38
N ASN A 36 8.00 15.98 -9.69
CA ASN A 36 9.34 15.47 -10.04
C ASN A 36 9.83 14.35 -9.12
N LEU A 37 8.98 13.86 -8.22
CA LEU A 37 9.23 12.69 -7.40
C LEU A 37 8.63 11.46 -8.08
N ILE A 38 9.37 10.36 -8.02
CA ILE A 38 8.94 9.07 -8.53
C ILE A 38 8.95 8.05 -7.41
N TYR A 39 7.86 7.29 -7.30
CA TYR A 39 7.78 6.06 -6.51
C TYR A 39 7.59 4.88 -7.45
N PHE A 40 8.41 3.84 -7.30
CA PHE A 40 8.31 2.62 -8.08
C PHE A 40 8.32 1.41 -7.14
N CYS A 41 7.34 0.53 -7.29
CA CYS A 41 7.23 -0.68 -6.48
C CYS A 41 6.92 -1.88 -7.39
N PRO A 42 7.95 -2.65 -7.79
CA PRO A 42 7.78 -3.86 -8.58
C PRO A 42 7.30 -5.04 -7.72
N GLY A 43 6.76 -6.05 -8.40
CA GLY A 43 6.31 -7.32 -7.82
C GLY A 43 4.95 -7.27 -7.12
N THR A 44 4.15 -6.21 -7.34
CA THR A 44 2.83 -6.03 -6.72
C THR A 44 1.70 -6.74 -7.48
N GLY A 45 1.97 -7.18 -8.71
CA GLY A 45 0.94 -7.70 -9.61
C GLY A 45 -0.12 -6.65 -9.91
N ASN A 46 -1.39 -7.03 -9.80
CA ASN A 46 -2.55 -6.19 -10.07
C ASN A 46 -3.17 -5.52 -8.83
N VAL A 47 -2.57 -5.69 -7.64
CA VAL A 47 -3.05 -5.07 -6.39
C VAL A 47 -2.07 -3.96 -5.98
N LEU A 48 -2.48 -2.72 -6.24
CA LEU A 48 -1.64 -1.52 -6.19
C LEU A 48 -1.82 -0.74 -4.89
N ILE A 49 -1.85 -1.42 -3.73
CA ILE A 49 -2.17 -0.78 -2.44
C ILE A 49 -1.14 0.29 -2.09
N ASP A 50 0.15 -0.05 -2.10
CA ASP A 50 1.20 0.90 -1.73
C ASP A 50 1.30 2.07 -2.74
N HIS A 51 1.10 1.80 -4.04
CA HIS A 51 1.00 2.85 -5.06
C HIS A 51 -0.13 3.82 -4.78
N SER A 52 -1.33 3.31 -4.51
CA SER A 52 -2.53 4.13 -4.28
C SER A 52 -2.41 4.91 -2.98
N TYR A 53 -1.84 4.30 -1.95
CA TYR A 53 -1.56 4.96 -0.67
C TYR A 53 -0.57 6.13 -0.88
N ILE A 54 0.57 5.88 -1.53
CA ILE A 54 1.59 6.91 -1.80
C ILE A 54 1.03 8.04 -2.69
N ALA A 55 0.28 7.71 -3.74
CA ALA A 55 -0.31 8.70 -4.64
C ALA A 55 -1.35 9.59 -3.94
N THR A 56 -2.04 9.05 -2.93
CA THR A 56 -2.99 9.81 -2.11
C THR A 56 -2.27 10.71 -1.12
N GLU A 57 -1.27 10.18 -0.41
CA GLU A 57 -0.50 10.92 0.60
C GLU A 57 0.32 12.07 -0.02
N PHE A 58 0.79 11.91 -1.25
CA PHE A 58 1.62 12.90 -1.96
C PHE A 58 1.03 13.25 -3.34
N PRO A 59 -0.01 14.11 -3.39
CA PRO A 59 -0.66 14.46 -4.65
C PRO A 59 0.33 15.03 -5.68
N GLY A 60 0.43 14.38 -6.84
CA GLY A 60 1.34 14.77 -7.93
C GLY A 60 2.58 13.87 -8.07
N ILE A 61 2.87 13.01 -7.09
CA ILE A 61 3.93 12.01 -7.23
C ILE A 61 3.62 11.05 -8.39
N LYS A 62 4.63 10.71 -9.18
CA LYS A 62 4.49 9.69 -10.23
C LYS A 62 4.73 8.31 -9.62
N VAL A 63 3.72 7.45 -9.70
CA VAL A 63 3.80 6.07 -9.22
C VAL A 63 3.88 5.08 -10.39
N PHE A 64 4.75 4.09 -10.28
CA PHE A 64 4.92 3.03 -11.28
C PHE A 64 4.94 1.65 -10.61
N GLY A 65 4.41 0.64 -11.29
CA GLY A 65 4.46 -0.75 -10.87
C GLY A 65 4.78 -1.71 -12.01
N ASP A 66 4.32 -2.95 -11.86
CA ASP A 66 4.56 -4.02 -12.84
C ASP A 66 4.04 -3.66 -14.23
N ASN A 67 4.81 -3.99 -15.26
CA ASN A 67 4.55 -3.68 -16.68
C ASN A 67 4.65 -2.19 -17.05
N GLN A 68 5.12 -1.34 -16.13
CA GLN A 68 5.37 0.08 -16.39
C GLN A 68 6.87 0.42 -16.35
N GLU A 69 7.75 -0.57 -16.41
CA GLU A 69 9.21 -0.41 -16.26
C GLU A 69 9.79 0.47 -17.37
N THR A 70 9.29 0.31 -18.60
CA THR A 70 9.73 1.15 -19.72
C THR A 70 9.36 2.62 -19.48
N GLU A 71 8.11 2.88 -19.08
CA GLU A 71 7.66 4.25 -18.79
C GLU A 71 8.39 4.86 -17.59
N PHE A 72 8.62 4.06 -16.54
CA PHE A 72 9.47 4.43 -15.42
C PHE A 72 10.86 4.87 -15.88
N ILE A 73 11.55 4.06 -16.70
CA ILE A 73 12.89 4.37 -17.24
C ILE A 73 12.88 5.69 -18.03
N HIS A 74 11.84 5.93 -18.83
CA HIS A 74 11.70 7.18 -19.59
C HIS A 74 11.54 8.42 -18.71
N GLN A 75 11.04 8.27 -17.47
CA GLN A 75 10.79 9.38 -16.54
C GLN A 75 11.99 9.67 -15.63
N ILE A 76 12.95 8.75 -15.51
CA ILE A 76 14.18 8.92 -14.70
C ILE A 76 14.89 10.26 -14.96
N PRO A 77 15.14 10.69 -16.22
CA PRO A 77 15.89 11.92 -16.49
C PRO A 77 15.19 13.22 -16.04
N ALA A 78 13.86 13.16 -15.83
CA ALA A 78 13.05 14.29 -15.40
C ALA A 78 12.82 14.33 -13.87
N ALA A 79 13.26 13.30 -13.14
CA ALA A 79 13.05 13.20 -11.70
C ALA A 79 14.15 13.93 -10.91
N ASN A 80 13.77 14.44 -9.73
CA ASN A 80 14.71 14.90 -8.71
C ASN A 80 15.06 13.76 -7.74
N HIS A 81 14.04 13.04 -7.29
CA HIS A 81 14.14 11.94 -6.34
C HIS A 81 13.32 10.74 -6.83
N ILE A 82 13.92 9.56 -6.72
CA ILE A 82 13.29 8.30 -7.08
C ILE A 82 13.40 7.36 -5.88
N TYR A 83 12.27 6.84 -5.41
CA TYR A 83 12.21 5.78 -4.41
C TYR A 83 11.74 4.49 -5.07
N ILE A 84 12.54 3.44 -4.93
CA ILE A 84 12.19 2.09 -5.39
C ILE A 84 11.97 1.22 -4.15
N GLU A 85 10.73 0.79 -3.91
CA GLU A 85 10.43 -0.15 -2.82
C GLU A 85 10.48 -1.58 -3.34
N LEU A 86 11.41 -2.39 -2.84
CA LEU A 86 11.48 -3.81 -3.16
C LEU A 86 10.63 -4.61 -2.17
N GLY A 87 9.65 -5.35 -2.71
CA GLY A 87 8.91 -6.35 -1.97
C GLY A 87 9.85 -7.41 -1.37
N SER A 88 9.52 -7.92 -0.20
CA SER A 88 10.34 -8.93 0.51
C SER A 88 10.42 -10.27 -0.21
N HIS A 89 9.53 -10.51 -1.17
CA HIS A 89 9.50 -11.68 -2.04
C HIS A 89 10.40 -11.53 -3.28
N LEU A 90 10.99 -10.35 -3.49
CA LEU A 90 11.92 -10.10 -4.58
C LEU A 90 13.37 -10.24 -4.11
N GLU A 91 14.19 -10.81 -4.98
CA GLU A 91 15.64 -10.87 -4.78
C GLU A 91 16.24 -9.46 -4.88
N LEU A 92 17.22 -9.14 -4.02
CA LEU A 92 17.88 -7.83 -4.06
C LEU A 92 18.56 -7.55 -5.40
N SER A 93 18.96 -8.61 -6.12
CA SER A 93 19.58 -8.51 -7.45
C SER A 93 18.63 -8.01 -8.54
N THR A 94 17.31 -8.08 -8.34
CA THR A 94 16.30 -7.58 -9.30
C THR A 94 16.52 -6.11 -9.62
N VAL A 95 17.03 -5.31 -8.69
CA VAL A 95 17.31 -3.88 -8.93
C VAL A 95 18.29 -3.65 -10.08
N SER A 96 19.30 -4.51 -10.24
CA SER A 96 20.29 -4.36 -11.32
C SER A 96 19.70 -4.61 -12.71
N GLN A 97 18.62 -5.39 -12.78
CA GLN A 97 17.90 -5.62 -14.04
C GLN A 97 17.07 -4.40 -14.45
N ILE A 98 16.61 -3.64 -13.46
CA ILE A 98 15.74 -2.47 -13.66
C ILE A 98 16.56 -1.21 -13.92
N LEU A 99 17.57 -0.97 -13.10
CA LEU A 99 18.39 0.25 -13.16
C LEU A 99 19.63 0.11 -14.03
N ASP A 100 19.93 -1.07 -14.55
CA ASP A 100 21.13 -1.37 -15.32
C ASP A 100 22.40 -0.82 -14.61
N ASN A 101 23.06 0.17 -15.19
CA ASN A 101 24.29 0.77 -14.68
C ASN A 101 24.07 2.09 -13.92
N LEU A 102 22.83 2.48 -13.64
CA LEU A 102 22.54 3.69 -12.87
C LEU A 102 22.99 3.53 -11.41
N LYS A 103 23.63 4.57 -10.88
CA LYS A 103 24.02 4.62 -9.47
C LYS A 103 22.80 4.85 -8.58
N TYR A 104 22.71 4.11 -7.49
CA TYR A 104 21.65 4.25 -6.50
C TYR A 104 22.19 4.12 -5.07
N ARG A 105 21.44 4.64 -4.11
CA ARG A 105 21.65 4.47 -2.67
C ARG A 105 20.79 3.29 -2.18
N PRO A 106 21.39 2.14 -1.83
CA PRO A 106 20.63 1.04 -1.24
C PRO A 106 20.41 1.27 0.25
N VAL A 107 19.18 1.07 0.72
CA VAL A 107 18.78 1.21 2.12
C VAL A 107 18.02 -0.05 2.55
N ALA A 108 18.43 -0.65 3.66
CA ALA A 108 17.77 -1.82 4.23
C ALA A 108 16.97 -1.44 5.48
N ILE A 109 15.68 -1.75 5.52
CA ILE A 109 14.83 -1.59 6.69
C ILE A 109 14.63 -2.97 7.35
N LEU A 110 15.22 -3.17 8.52
CA LEU A 110 15.23 -4.48 9.19
C LEU A 110 14.72 -4.37 10.64
N PRO A 111 14.14 -5.44 11.21
CA PRO A 111 13.79 -5.44 12.62
C PRO A 111 15.04 -5.19 13.48
N PRO A 112 14.90 -4.55 14.66
CA PRO A 112 16.02 -4.32 15.55
C PRO A 112 16.74 -5.63 15.88
N LYS A 113 18.08 -5.62 15.82
CA LYS A 113 18.94 -6.79 16.08
C LYS A 113 18.82 -7.93 15.06
N CYS A 114 18.11 -7.74 13.94
CA CYS A 114 18.11 -8.68 12.84
C CYS A 114 19.52 -8.78 12.24
N GLN A 115 20.07 -9.99 12.16
CA GLN A 115 21.31 -10.27 11.44
C GLN A 115 20.95 -10.97 10.14
N SER A 116 21.00 -10.24 9.03
CA SER A 116 20.89 -10.83 7.70
C SER A 116 22.16 -10.53 6.89
N PRO A 117 23.02 -11.54 6.66
CA PRO A 117 24.24 -11.39 5.86
C PRO A 117 23.96 -10.87 4.44
N GLU A 118 22.81 -11.23 3.88
CA GLU A 118 22.35 -10.80 2.56
C GLU A 118 22.25 -9.27 2.49
N TYR A 119 21.45 -8.66 3.37
CA TYR A 119 21.28 -7.20 3.43
C TYR A 119 22.57 -6.48 3.85
N GLN A 120 23.37 -7.06 4.75
CA GLN A 120 24.66 -6.51 5.17
C GLN A 120 25.69 -6.48 4.04
N THR A 121 25.61 -7.43 3.12
CA THR A 121 26.46 -7.45 1.91
C THR A 121 25.95 -6.44 0.88
N TRP A 122 24.63 -6.30 0.77
CA TRP A 122 23.99 -5.39 -0.19
C TRP A 122 24.15 -3.91 0.16
N THR A 123 24.06 -3.54 1.45
CA THR A 123 24.21 -2.15 1.89
C THR A 123 24.83 -2.01 3.29
N LYS A 124 25.49 -0.87 3.50
CA LYS A 124 25.95 -0.43 4.81
C LYS A 124 24.89 0.38 5.56
N GLU A 125 23.85 0.84 4.86
CA GLU A 125 22.81 1.66 5.44
C GLU A 125 21.62 0.81 5.87
N ILE A 126 21.63 0.44 7.16
CA ILE A 126 20.58 -0.37 7.79
C ILE A 126 19.84 0.51 8.79
N ILE A 127 18.53 0.68 8.55
CA ILE A 127 17.62 1.41 9.43
C ILE A 127 16.80 0.41 10.24
N ASN A 128 16.65 0.69 11.53
CA ASN A 128 15.80 -0.13 12.41
C ASN A 128 14.32 0.15 12.08
N GLY A 129 13.64 -0.87 11.56
CA GLY A 129 12.20 -0.88 11.36
C GLY A 129 11.43 -1.40 12.56
N ALA A 130 10.18 -1.79 12.31
CA ALA A 130 9.29 -2.35 13.33
C ALA A 130 9.87 -3.65 13.96
N PRO A 131 9.66 -3.89 15.27
CA PRO A 131 10.19 -5.05 16.00
C PRO A 131 9.37 -6.32 15.75
N ILE A 132 9.23 -6.69 14.49
CA ILE A 132 8.52 -7.90 14.07
C ILE A 132 9.39 -9.14 14.24
N LYS A 133 8.75 -10.29 14.46
CA LYS A 133 9.44 -11.57 14.34
C LYS A 133 9.58 -11.92 12.86
N THR A 134 10.72 -12.48 12.46
CA THR A 134 10.86 -13.05 11.12
C THR A 134 9.94 -14.26 11.03
N ILE A 135 8.87 -14.13 10.25
CA ILE A 135 7.93 -15.21 9.95
C ILE A 135 8.10 -15.54 8.47
N ASN A 136 8.20 -16.83 8.17
CA ASN A 136 8.25 -17.28 6.78
C ASN A 136 6.87 -17.10 6.16
N ILE A 137 6.78 -16.28 5.11
CA ILE A 137 5.54 -16.12 4.34
C ILE A 137 5.46 -17.27 3.36
N GLU A 138 4.40 -18.05 3.44
CA GLU A 138 4.18 -19.18 2.53
C GLU A 138 3.37 -18.73 1.32
N ASN A 139 2.28 -18.00 1.56
CA ASN A 139 1.34 -17.59 0.52
C ASN A 139 1.03 -16.09 0.60
N ILE A 140 0.80 -15.49 -0.57
CA ILE A 140 0.26 -14.14 -0.72
C ILE A 140 -1.04 -14.26 -1.52
N TRP A 141 -2.14 -13.87 -0.91
CA TRP A 141 -3.45 -13.76 -1.54
C TRP A 141 -3.77 -12.30 -1.84
N ARG A 142 -4.19 -12.04 -3.09
CA ARG A 142 -4.42 -10.69 -3.63
C ARG A 142 -5.76 -10.65 -4.32
N VAL A 143 -6.56 -9.64 -4.02
CA VAL A 143 -7.85 -9.41 -4.68
C VAL A 143 -8.05 -7.92 -4.97
N CYS A 144 -8.38 -7.61 -6.23
CA CYS A 144 -8.81 -6.29 -6.64
C CYS A 144 -10.32 -6.18 -6.42
N THR A 145 -10.76 -5.13 -5.72
CA THR A 145 -12.16 -4.88 -5.38
C THR A 145 -12.68 -3.57 -5.97
N THR A 146 -11.94 -2.96 -6.91
CA THR A 146 -12.34 -1.71 -7.58
C THR A 146 -13.79 -1.77 -8.06
N GLY A 147 -14.56 -0.74 -7.75
CA GLY A 147 -15.99 -0.65 -8.04
C GLY A 147 -16.91 -1.38 -7.04
N GLN A 148 -16.35 -2.11 -6.07
CA GLN A 148 -17.11 -2.61 -4.92
C GLN A 148 -17.15 -1.54 -3.82
N ILE A 149 -18.28 -1.47 -3.13
CA ILE A 149 -18.45 -0.66 -1.92
C ILE A 149 -18.76 -1.64 -0.80
N ILE A 150 -18.02 -1.54 0.30
CA ILE A 150 -18.17 -2.40 1.47
C ILE A 150 -19.00 -1.69 2.55
N ASP A 151 -19.85 -2.43 3.26
CA ASP A 151 -20.42 -1.90 4.50
C ASP A 151 -19.32 -1.78 5.56
N GLU A 152 -19.18 -0.61 6.18
CA GLU A 152 -18.08 -0.33 7.11
C GLU A 152 -18.13 -1.23 8.35
N ASN A 153 -19.31 -1.56 8.87
CA ASN A 153 -19.42 -2.47 10.02
C ASN A 153 -19.02 -3.89 9.63
N SER A 154 -19.44 -4.34 8.44
CA SER A 154 -19.00 -5.65 7.91
C SER A 154 -17.49 -5.68 7.64
N LEU A 155 -16.88 -4.56 7.24
CA LEU A 155 -15.43 -4.45 7.11
C LEU A 155 -14.72 -4.58 8.46
N GLU A 156 -15.25 -3.96 9.53
CA GLU A 156 -14.70 -4.13 10.89
C GLU A 156 -14.71 -5.59 11.34
N GLU A 157 -15.83 -6.28 11.15
CA GLU A 157 -15.98 -7.70 11.49
C GLU A 157 -15.03 -8.57 10.67
N PHE A 158 -15.02 -8.41 9.35
CA PHE A 158 -14.11 -9.14 8.47
C PHE A 158 -12.65 -8.88 8.83
N TRP A 159 -12.26 -7.62 9.08
CA TRP A 159 -10.89 -7.28 9.45
C TRP A 159 -10.49 -7.89 10.80
N TYR A 160 -11.41 -7.93 11.76
CA TYR A 160 -11.21 -8.64 13.02
C TYR A 160 -10.99 -10.14 12.77
N GLU A 161 -11.85 -10.80 12.00
CA GLU A 161 -11.76 -12.23 11.72
C GLU A 161 -10.43 -12.62 11.05
N ILE A 162 -10.01 -11.89 10.01
CA ILE A 162 -8.74 -12.16 9.33
C ILE A 162 -7.57 -12.00 10.31
N THR A 163 -7.54 -10.92 11.09
CA THR A 163 -6.40 -10.62 11.98
C THR A 163 -6.35 -11.49 13.23
N HIS A 164 -7.43 -12.21 13.54
CA HIS A 164 -7.51 -13.18 14.63
C HIS A 164 -7.47 -14.65 14.15
N GLY A 165 -7.10 -14.87 12.90
CA GLY A 165 -6.74 -16.19 12.39
C GLY A 165 -7.91 -17.07 11.97
N ALA A 166 -9.09 -16.49 11.69
CA ALA A 166 -10.26 -17.24 11.23
C ALA A 166 -10.00 -17.99 9.91
N TYR A 167 -9.05 -17.51 9.10
CA TYR A 167 -8.76 -18.03 7.76
C TYR A 167 -7.30 -18.44 7.58
N GLY A 168 -6.59 -18.78 8.66
CA GLY A 168 -5.17 -19.12 8.65
C GLY A 168 -4.31 -18.12 9.42
N GLU A 169 -3.00 -18.36 9.46
CA GLU A 169 -2.07 -17.52 10.22
C GLU A 169 -1.63 -16.33 9.38
N ILE A 170 -2.22 -15.16 9.62
CA ILE A 170 -1.87 -13.92 8.90
C ILE A 170 -0.63 -13.28 9.52
N THR A 171 0.36 -13.00 8.68
CA THR A 171 1.56 -12.23 9.05
C THR A 171 1.40 -10.74 8.70
N ARG A 172 0.77 -10.45 7.56
CA ARG A 172 0.52 -9.09 7.06
C ARG A 172 -0.80 -9.05 6.31
N ALA A 173 -1.60 -8.01 6.54
CA ALA A 173 -2.72 -7.68 5.67
C ALA A 173 -2.77 -6.17 5.40
N LYS A 174 -2.90 -5.78 4.14
CA LYS A 174 -3.12 -4.39 3.71
C LYS A 174 -4.40 -4.31 2.89
N GLY A 175 -5.16 -3.24 3.02
CA GLY A 175 -6.32 -3.02 2.17
C GLY A 175 -6.62 -1.55 1.93
N ILE A 176 -7.22 -1.26 0.78
CA ILE A 176 -7.89 0.01 0.49
C ILE A 176 -9.32 -0.34 0.10
N PHE A 177 -10.30 0.25 0.77
CA PHE A 177 -11.71 -0.04 0.56
C PHE A 177 -12.51 1.24 0.36
N ASP A 178 -13.49 1.22 -0.54
CA ASP A 178 -14.52 2.24 -0.62
C ASP A 178 -15.69 1.83 0.25
N VAL A 179 -16.11 2.69 1.18
CA VAL A 179 -17.18 2.40 2.13
C VAL A 179 -18.48 3.11 1.78
N ASN A 180 -19.57 2.64 2.39
CA ASN A 180 -20.95 3.08 2.21
C ASN A 180 -21.17 4.60 2.20
N ASP A 181 -20.37 5.37 2.96
CA ASP A 181 -20.51 6.84 3.03
C ASP A 181 -19.64 7.62 2.01
N GLY A 182 -19.02 6.90 1.08
CA GLY A 182 -18.23 7.43 -0.03
C GLY A 182 -16.75 7.68 0.29
N ARG A 183 -16.31 7.47 1.55
CA ARG A 183 -14.89 7.54 1.91
C ARG A 183 -14.08 6.40 1.31
N SER A 184 -12.77 6.59 1.27
CA SER A 184 -11.81 5.52 1.02
C SER A 184 -11.00 5.27 2.29
N ILE A 185 -10.90 4.03 2.72
CA ILE A 185 -10.28 3.63 3.98
C ILE A 185 -9.09 2.74 3.68
N TYR A 186 -7.94 3.06 4.29
CA TYR A 186 -6.76 2.23 4.34
C TYR A 186 -6.72 1.42 5.64
N CYS A 187 -6.46 0.12 5.49
CA CYS A 187 -6.33 -0.83 6.58
C CYS A 187 -4.91 -1.44 6.56
N ASP A 188 -4.29 -1.50 7.74
CA ASP A 188 -2.94 -2.05 7.93
C ASP A 188 -2.89 -2.98 9.15
N PHE A 189 -2.47 -4.22 8.92
CA PHE A 189 -2.13 -5.18 9.95
C PHE A 189 -0.75 -5.80 9.74
N VAL A 190 0.04 -5.88 10.82
CA VAL A 190 1.28 -6.64 10.92
C VAL A 190 1.25 -7.46 12.20
N ALA A 191 1.48 -8.77 12.11
CA ALA A 191 1.47 -9.65 13.29
C ALA A 191 2.51 -9.21 14.33
N GLY A 192 2.08 -9.08 15.58
CA GLY A 192 2.93 -8.66 16.70
C GLY A 192 3.16 -7.15 16.82
N ILE A 193 2.58 -6.34 15.92
CA ILE A 193 2.54 -4.88 16.04
C ILE A 193 1.13 -4.47 16.46
N PRO A 194 0.96 -3.51 17.40
CA PRO A 194 -0.35 -2.97 17.73
C PRO A 194 -1.05 -2.45 16.49
N GLN A 195 -2.32 -2.84 16.31
CA GLN A 195 -3.11 -2.39 15.17
C GLN A 195 -3.32 -0.88 15.23
N THR A 196 -3.02 -0.21 14.13
CA THR A 196 -3.60 1.09 13.84
C THR A 196 -4.98 0.84 13.29
N GLY A 197 -6.00 1.53 13.81
CA GLY A 197 -7.36 1.43 13.30
C GLY A 197 -7.46 1.84 11.83
N PHE A 198 -8.68 1.92 11.33
CA PHE A 198 -8.96 2.34 9.96
C PHE A 198 -8.55 3.79 9.73
N LEU A 199 -7.76 4.03 8.68
CA LEU A 199 -7.29 5.35 8.29
C LEU A 199 -8.08 5.83 7.07
N GLU A 200 -8.79 6.93 7.20
CA GLU A 200 -9.41 7.59 6.05
C GLU A 200 -8.32 8.18 5.14
N LEU A 201 -8.36 7.84 3.86
CA LEU A 201 -7.52 8.42 2.83
C LEU A 201 -8.05 9.81 2.46
N GLU A 202 -7.15 10.78 2.25
CA GLU A 202 -7.48 12.16 1.85
C GLU A 202 -7.95 12.26 0.39
N LEU A 203 -9.03 11.56 0.07
CA LEU A 203 -9.69 11.56 -1.23
C LEU A 203 -11.09 12.15 -1.10
N PRO A 204 -11.58 12.84 -2.14
CA PRO A 204 -12.98 13.26 -2.18
C PRO A 204 -13.92 12.07 -2.01
N ARG A 205 -15.04 12.29 -1.31
CA ARG A 205 -16.09 11.28 -1.19
C ARG A 205 -16.65 10.94 -2.58
N TYR A 206 -16.83 9.65 -2.86
CA TYR A 206 -17.45 9.19 -4.08
C TYR A 206 -18.91 8.83 -3.82
N LEU A 207 -19.82 9.67 -4.31
CA LEU A 207 -21.27 9.55 -4.05
C LEU A 207 -22.09 9.36 -5.34
N GLU A 208 -21.46 8.93 -6.43
CA GLU A 208 -22.07 8.80 -7.77
C GLU A 208 -22.07 7.35 -8.24
N GLY A 209 -22.57 6.43 -7.41
CA GLY A 209 -22.58 5.00 -7.68
C GLY A 209 -21.25 4.33 -7.35
N ARG A 210 -20.78 3.44 -8.25
CA ARG A 210 -19.57 2.62 -8.03
C ARG A 210 -18.28 3.38 -8.41
N PRO A 211 -17.31 3.51 -7.48
CA PRO A 211 -16.06 4.22 -7.71
C PRO A 211 -15.21 3.53 -8.77
N GLN A 212 -14.44 4.33 -9.52
CA GLN A 212 -13.44 3.82 -10.49
C GLN A 212 -12.01 3.91 -9.95
N ARG A 213 -11.83 4.48 -8.75
CA ARG A 213 -10.52 4.49 -8.06
C ARG A 213 -10.18 3.10 -7.53
N PHE A 214 -8.89 2.87 -7.31
CA PHE A 214 -8.41 1.57 -6.83
C PHE A 214 -8.97 1.23 -5.45
N SER A 215 -9.44 -0.01 -5.31
CA SER A 215 -9.62 -0.68 -4.03
C SER A 215 -9.17 -2.14 -4.15
N GLY A 216 -8.68 -2.71 -3.06
CA GLY A 216 -8.18 -4.08 -3.05
C GLY A 216 -7.56 -4.47 -1.71
N LEU A 217 -7.25 -5.76 -1.61
CA LEU A 217 -6.74 -6.41 -0.40
C LEU A 217 -5.57 -7.32 -0.76
N GLU A 218 -4.54 -7.26 0.08
CA GLU A 218 -3.41 -8.19 0.07
C GLU A 218 -3.28 -8.80 1.46
N ILE A 219 -3.27 -10.14 1.52
CA ILE A 219 -3.04 -10.91 2.74
C ILE A 219 -1.83 -11.81 2.49
N SER A 220 -0.91 -11.87 3.45
CA SER A 220 0.18 -12.83 3.42
C SER A 220 0.31 -13.57 4.74
N GLY A 221 0.59 -14.86 4.66
CA GLY A 221 0.53 -15.75 5.80
C GLY A 221 0.70 -17.22 5.44
N LYS A 222 0.19 -18.08 6.31
CA LYS A 222 0.27 -19.54 6.20
C LYS A 222 -1.11 -20.18 6.29
N ASN A 223 -1.28 -21.28 5.57
CA ASN A 223 -2.54 -22.06 5.55
C ASN A 223 -3.78 -21.18 5.30
N LEU A 224 -3.67 -20.22 4.37
CA LEU A 224 -4.75 -19.31 4.05
C LEU A 224 -5.93 -20.05 3.40
N ASP A 225 -7.12 -19.94 3.98
CA ASP A 225 -8.37 -20.42 3.38
C ASP A 225 -8.90 -19.37 2.38
N GLU A 226 -8.26 -19.31 1.21
CA GLU A 226 -8.61 -18.35 0.16
C GLU A 226 -10.08 -18.42 -0.31
N PRO A 227 -10.70 -19.61 -0.46
CA PRO A 227 -12.12 -19.71 -0.75
C PRO A 227 -13.00 -19.04 0.31
N ALA A 228 -12.75 -19.30 1.60
CA ALA A 228 -13.51 -18.70 2.68
C ALA A 228 -13.28 -17.19 2.76
N LEU A 229 -12.03 -16.72 2.66
CA LEU A 229 -11.69 -15.29 2.58
C LEU A 229 -12.46 -14.58 1.47
N LYS A 230 -12.49 -15.19 0.28
CA LYS A 230 -13.19 -14.62 -0.88
C LYS A 230 -14.69 -14.54 -0.66
N THR A 231 -15.30 -15.58 -0.10
CA THR A 231 -16.74 -15.61 0.20
C THR A 231 -17.09 -14.55 1.22
N THR A 232 -16.41 -14.52 2.38
CA THR A 232 -16.73 -13.54 3.43
C THR A 232 -16.51 -12.11 2.95
N LEU A 233 -15.42 -11.82 2.24
CA LEU A 233 -15.21 -10.48 1.66
C LEU A 233 -16.33 -10.09 0.71
N SER A 234 -16.83 -11.04 -0.10
CA SER A 234 -17.92 -10.78 -1.05
C SER A 234 -19.25 -10.50 -0.34
N ASP A 235 -19.49 -11.15 0.79
CA ASP A 235 -20.69 -10.96 1.61
C ASP A 235 -20.73 -9.56 2.24
N CYS A 236 -19.59 -8.90 2.41
CA CYS A 236 -19.51 -7.52 2.90
C CYS A 236 -19.90 -6.47 1.82
N PHE A 237 -20.00 -6.84 0.54
CA PHE A 237 -20.25 -5.87 -0.53
C PHE A 237 -21.71 -5.45 -0.60
N LEU A 238 -21.92 -4.14 -0.80
CA LEU A 238 -23.24 -3.57 -0.98
C LEU A 238 -23.80 -3.79 -2.38
N SER A 239 -25.11 -4.04 -2.43
CA SER A 239 -25.89 -4.00 -3.67
C SER A 239 -26.04 -2.57 -4.19
N ASP A 240 -26.30 -2.41 -5.50
CA ASP A 240 -26.52 -1.09 -6.11
C ASP A 240 -27.68 -0.31 -5.47
N TYR A 241 -28.70 -1.03 -4.98
CA TYR A 241 -29.81 -0.44 -4.26
C TYR A 241 -29.35 0.22 -2.95
N LEU A 242 -28.59 -0.50 -2.12
CA LEU A 242 -28.07 0.02 -0.85
C LEU A 242 -27.06 1.15 -1.07
N ILE A 243 -26.20 1.02 -2.08
CA ILE A 243 -25.25 2.08 -2.48
C ILE A 243 -26.00 3.39 -2.77
N SER A 244 -27.04 3.33 -3.61
CA SER A 244 -27.84 4.50 -3.96
C SER A 244 -28.51 5.13 -2.74
N GLN A 245 -29.05 4.32 -1.84
CA GLN A 245 -29.68 4.81 -0.60
C GLN A 245 -28.69 5.53 0.32
N TYR A 246 -27.54 4.91 0.63
CA TYR A 246 -26.53 5.52 1.48
C TYR A 246 -25.97 6.80 0.88
N GLN A 247 -25.64 6.81 -0.41
CA GLN A 247 -25.11 7.99 -1.07
C GLN A 247 -26.11 9.15 -1.10
N GLN A 248 -27.41 8.88 -1.32
CA GLN A 248 -28.45 9.89 -1.21
C GLN A 248 -28.54 10.46 0.21
N GLN A 249 -28.49 9.61 1.23
CA GLN A 249 -28.52 10.05 2.63
C GLN A 249 -27.32 10.95 2.96
N VAL A 250 -26.11 10.57 2.55
CA VAL A 250 -24.90 11.37 2.77
C VAL A 250 -24.99 12.71 2.04
N LYS A 251 -25.46 12.74 0.79
CA LYS A 251 -25.67 14.00 0.05
C LYS A 251 -26.61 14.94 0.81
N GLN A 252 -27.71 14.43 1.38
CA GLN A 252 -28.64 15.25 2.17
C GLN A 252 -28.01 15.78 3.46
N ILE A 253 -27.22 14.96 4.16
CA ILE A 253 -26.49 15.39 5.37
C ILE A 253 -25.48 16.50 5.03
N LEU A 254 -24.74 16.35 3.94
CA LEU A 254 -23.76 17.35 3.51
C LEU A 254 -24.41 18.66 3.09
N LEU A 255 -25.57 18.61 2.42
CA LEU A 255 -26.33 19.82 2.07
C LEU A 255 -26.87 20.54 3.30
N THR A 256 -27.47 19.82 4.25
CA THR A 256 -28.00 20.40 5.49
C THR A 256 -26.92 20.90 6.44
N GLY A 257 -25.75 20.27 6.46
CA GLY A 257 -24.58 20.71 7.23
C GLY A 257 -23.88 21.96 6.68
N GLN A 258 -24.15 22.37 5.44
CA GLN A 258 -23.64 23.61 4.83
C GLN A 258 -24.53 24.84 5.08
N GLU A 259 -25.73 24.64 5.64
CA GLU A 259 -26.72 25.71 5.91
C GLU A 259 -26.58 26.35 7.31
N ILE A 260 -25.47 26.10 8.03
CA ILE A 260 -25.14 26.67 9.36
C ILE A 260 -23.87 27.52 9.25
#